data_AF-A0A537DR37-F1
#
_entry.id   AF-A0A537DR37-F1
#
_cell.length_a   1.000
_cell.length_b   1.000
_cell.length_c   1.000
_cell.angle_alpha   90.00
_cell.angle_beta   90.00
_cell.angle_gamma   90.00
#
_symmetry.space_group_name_H-M   'P 1'
#
loop_
_entity.id
_entity.type
_entity.pdbx_description
1 polymer ?
#
loop_
_entity_poly.entity_id
_entity_poly.type
_entity_poly.pdbx_seq_one_letter_code
_entity_poly.pdbx_strand_id
1 'polypeptide(L)'
;MQWTRESIRRLTDGELTQLRKNAGGLGSAEIVALCDSALLDSTRRVARTGQGEAKKPRLIPRRDAFERRGVFSDCLTNWGGIRSSDDTIVMSLWADDIRSENGACSYLLWAPNQDGSRPWSDKPGGKERLKHCVLAAESGRAEGLLVYGERLEGRFPEDKATTVSGVDPAVVLEFRVEHRGQEYWAVWGARAARTSQQRQGDSE
;
A
#
# COMPACT_ATOMS: atom_id res chain seq x y z
N MET A 1 7.30 -1.21 28.31
CA MET A 1 7.94 -2.20 27.42
C MET A 1 8.14 -1.56 26.06
N GLN A 2 9.34 -1.64 25.49
CA GLN A 2 9.64 -1.04 24.19
C GLN A 2 9.46 -2.11 23.11
N TRP A 3 8.53 -1.89 22.18
CA TRP A 3 8.33 -2.79 21.04
C TRP A 3 9.50 -2.64 20.06
N THR A 4 10.25 -3.72 19.84
CA THR A 4 11.40 -3.74 18.91
C THR A 4 11.10 -4.59 17.69
N ARG A 5 11.83 -4.36 16.58
CA ARG A 5 11.76 -5.20 15.36
C ARG A 5 11.91 -6.70 15.68
N GLU A 6 12.77 -7.05 16.62
CA GLU A 6 13.02 -8.45 17.01
C GLU A 6 11.85 -9.05 17.77
N SER A 7 11.20 -8.29 18.66
CA SER A 7 9.97 -8.76 19.33
C SER A 7 8.81 -8.95 18.35
N ILE A 8 8.66 -8.04 17.39
CA ILE A 8 7.57 -8.08 16.39
C ILE A 8 7.77 -9.27 15.43
N ARG A 9 9.01 -9.58 15.04
CA ARG A 9 9.32 -10.76 14.21
C ARG A 9 8.99 -12.11 14.84
N ARG A 10 8.78 -12.17 16.16
CA ARG A 10 8.41 -13.40 16.88
C ARG A 10 6.90 -13.62 16.94
N LEU A 11 6.10 -12.62 16.57
CA LEU A 11 4.65 -12.69 16.58
C LEU A 11 4.13 -13.42 15.34
N THR A 12 3.00 -14.11 15.50
CA THR A 12 2.23 -14.68 14.39
C THR A 12 1.49 -13.59 13.61
N ASP A 13 1.07 -13.87 12.37
CA ASP A 13 0.31 -12.91 11.54
C ASP A 13 -0.98 -12.42 12.24
N GLY A 14 -1.64 -13.30 13.01
CA GLY A 14 -2.83 -12.94 13.80
C GLY A 14 -2.51 -11.98 14.95
N GLU A 15 -1.42 -12.22 15.67
CA GLU A 15 -0.93 -11.34 16.73
C GLU A 15 -0.43 -10.00 16.18
N LEU A 16 0.24 -10.01 15.02
CA LEU A 16 0.64 -8.81 14.29
C LEU A 16 -0.56 -7.96 13.88
N THR A 17 -1.61 -8.59 13.35
CA THR A 17 -2.85 -7.91 12.96
C THR A 17 -3.54 -7.28 14.17
N GLN A 18 -3.61 -8.01 15.29
CA GLN A 18 -4.22 -7.51 16.52
C GLN A 18 -3.39 -6.38 17.15
N LEU A 19 -2.06 -6.53 17.20
CA LEU A 19 -1.15 -5.50 17.70
C LEU A 19 -1.22 -4.24 16.83
N ARG A 20 -1.27 -4.39 15.50
CA ARG A 20 -1.47 -3.27 14.57
C ARG A 20 -2.77 -2.53 14.85
N LYS A 21 -3.89 -3.24 15.01
CA LYS A 21 -5.20 -2.65 15.31
C LYS A 21 -5.19 -1.89 16.64
N ASN A 22 -4.62 -2.49 17.68
CA ASN A 22 -4.50 -1.87 19.00
C ASN A 22 -3.60 -0.63 18.96
N ALA A 23 -2.44 -0.71 18.30
CA ALA A 23 -1.52 0.41 18.13
C ALA A 23 -2.14 1.56 17.34
N GLY A 24 -2.93 1.25 16.31
CA GLY A 24 -3.70 2.25 15.56
C GLY A 24 -4.72 2.97 16.43
N GLY A 25 -5.49 2.23 17.25
CA GLY A 25 -6.43 2.82 18.21
C GLY A 25 -5.76 3.70 19.28
N LEU A 26 -4.50 3.42 19.61
CA LEU A 26 -3.69 4.19 20.55
C LEU A 26 -2.80 5.27 19.90
N GLY A 27 -2.94 5.50 18.58
CA GLY A 27 -2.15 6.51 17.85
C GLY A 27 -0.65 6.23 17.74
N SER A 28 -0.21 4.99 18.02
CA SER A 28 1.20 4.61 18.02
C SER A 28 1.71 4.27 16.62
N ALA A 29 1.93 5.31 15.80
CA ALA A 29 2.30 5.17 14.39
C ALA A 29 3.59 4.36 14.13
N GLU A 30 4.56 4.39 15.05
CA GLU A 30 5.79 3.61 14.93
C GLU A 30 5.54 2.10 15.02
N ILE A 31 4.69 1.67 15.96
CA ILE A 31 4.35 0.25 16.13
C ILE A 31 3.53 -0.24 14.94
N VAL A 32 2.59 0.57 14.45
CA VAL A 32 1.83 0.27 13.22
C VAL A 32 2.79 0.04 12.05
N ALA A 33 3.78 0.91 11.87
CA ALA A 33 4.78 0.78 10.81
C ALA A 33 5.59 -0.52 10.91
N LEU A 34 5.97 -0.91 12.12
CA LEU A 34 6.73 -2.12 12.37
C LEU A 34 5.90 -3.37 12.10
N CYS A 35 4.63 -3.38 12.51
CA CYS A 35 3.70 -4.46 12.17
C CYS A 35 3.45 -4.54 10.66
N ASP A 36 3.22 -3.41 9.99
CA ASP A 36 3.04 -3.35 8.53
C ASP A 36 4.26 -3.93 7.80
N SER A 37 5.46 -3.55 8.25
CA SER A 37 6.73 -4.08 7.69
C SER A 37 6.87 -5.58 7.92
N ALA A 38 6.49 -6.08 9.10
CA ALA A 38 6.57 -7.51 9.43
C ALA A 38 5.55 -8.34 8.64
N LEU A 39 4.32 -7.84 8.49
CA LEU A 39 3.29 -8.46 7.65
C LEU A 39 3.74 -8.48 6.19
N LEU A 40 4.28 -7.38 5.67
CA LEU A 40 4.86 -7.30 4.33
C LEU A 40 5.96 -8.36 4.11
N ASP A 41 6.89 -8.49 5.06
CA ASP A 41 7.97 -9.48 4.98
C ASP A 41 7.45 -10.92 5.06
N SER A 42 6.45 -11.19 5.90
CA SER A 42 5.79 -12.51 6.01
C SER A 42 5.16 -12.90 4.68
N THR A 43 4.33 -12.03 4.10
CA THR A 43 3.63 -12.33 2.86
C THR A 43 4.57 -12.40 1.65
N ARG A 44 5.64 -11.59 1.60
CA ARG A 44 6.70 -11.70 0.57
C ARG A 44 7.41 -13.07 0.61
N ARG A 45 7.67 -13.61 1.80
CA ARG A 45 8.28 -14.95 1.93
C ARG A 45 7.35 -16.04 1.39
N VAL A 46 6.07 -15.98 1.74
CA VAL A 46 5.06 -16.93 1.27
C VAL A 46 4.89 -16.87 -0.25
N ALA A 47 4.89 -15.67 -0.84
CA ALA A 47 4.79 -15.49 -2.28
C ALA A 47 6.01 -16.08 -3.02
N ARG A 48 7.22 -15.97 -2.46
CA ARG A 48 8.46 -16.45 -3.09
C ARG A 48 8.70 -17.95 -2.95
N THR A 49 8.27 -18.58 -1.86
CA THR A 49 8.64 -19.98 -1.61
C THR A 49 7.77 -20.99 -2.33
N GLY A 50 6.52 -20.69 -2.71
CA GLY A 50 5.64 -21.59 -3.48
C GLY A 50 5.38 -23.00 -2.88
N GLN A 51 6.07 -23.35 -1.80
CA GLN A 51 6.19 -24.68 -1.21
C GLN A 51 6.25 -24.50 0.32
N GLY A 52 5.31 -25.14 1.00
CA GLY A 52 5.21 -25.16 2.45
C GLY A 52 3.76 -25.14 2.90
N GLU A 53 3.30 -26.26 3.49
CA GLU A 53 1.96 -26.50 4.04
C GLU A 53 1.64 -25.68 5.32
N ALA A 54 2.14 -24.44 5.42
CA ALA A 54 1.57 -23.47 6.34
C ALA A 54 0.39 -22.82 5.61
N LYS A 55 -0.81 -22.82 6.20
CA LYS A 55 -2.07 -22.30 5.63
C LYS A 55 -1.80 -21.05 4.80
N LYS A 56 -1.77 -21.19 3.47
CA LYS A 56 -1.59 -20.07 2.54
C LYS A 56 -2.60 -18.99 2.94
N PRO A 57 -2.19 -17.73 3.20
CA PRO A 57 -3.14 -16.64 3.19
C PRO A 57 -3.87 -16.74 1.85
N ARG A 58 -5.20 -16.90 1.90
CA ARG A 58 -5.99 -17.22 0.72
C ARG A 58 -6.06 -15.97 -0.13
N LEU A 59 -5.04 -15.75 -0.95
CA LEU A 59 -4.97 -14.65 -1.89
C LEU A 59 -6.25 -14.69 -2.73
N ILE A 60 -6.93 -13.57 -2.80
CA ILE A 60 -8.17 -13.44 -3.56
C ILE A 60 -7.91 -12.62 -4.83
N PRO A 61 -8.76 -12.75 -5.87
CA PRO A 61 -8.72 -11.86 -7.00
C PRO A 61 -8.76 -10.39 -6.57
N ARG A 62 -8.04 -9.54 -7.31
CA ARG A 62 -7.94 -8.10 -7.00
C ARG A 62 -9.32 -7.43 -6.94
N ARG A 63 -10.22 -7.78 -7.87
CA ARG A 63 -11.62 -7.30 -7.88
C ARG A 63 -12.29 -7.60 -6.53
N ASP A 64 -12.30 -8.85 -6.11
CA ASP A 64 -12.91 -9.29 -4.85
C ASP A 64 -12.32 -8.56 -3.63
N ALA A 65 -11.02 -8.24 -3.66
CA ALA A 65 -10.38 -7.47 -2.61
C ALA A 65 -10.88 -6.02 -2.55
N PHE A 66 -11.05 -5.37 -3.70
CA PHE A 66 -11.67 -4.03 -3.76
C PHE A 66 -13.13 -4.06 -3.31
N GLU A 67 -13.92 -5.05 -3.75
CA GLU A 67 -15.32 -5.20 -3.36
C GLU A 67 -15.47 -5.41 -1.84
N ARG A 68 -14.59 -6.19 -1.22
CA ARG A 68 -14.53 -6.33 0.25
C ARG A 68 -14.16 -5.04 0.98
N ARG A 69 -13.53 -4.10 0.28
CA ARG A 69 -13.29 -2.73 0.75
C ARG A 69 -14.37 -1.77 0.28
N GLY A 70 -15.53 -2.23 -0.18
CA GLY A 70 -16.63 -1.38 -0.62
C GLY A 70 -16.31 -0.52 -1.84
N VAL A 71 -15.30 -0.91 -2.62
CA VAL A 71 -14.94 -0.27 -3.88
C VAL A 71 -15.43 -1.16 -5.01
N PHE A 72 -16.41 -0.65 -5.74
CA PHE A 72 -17.00 -1.32 -6.89
C PHE A 72 -16.57 -0.60 -8.15
N SER A 73 -16.03 -1.34 -9.12
CA SER A 73 -15.67 -0.78 -10.43
C SER A 73 -16.00 -1.77 -11.52
N ASP A 74 -16.66 -1.26 -12.54
CA ASP A 74 -17.02 -1.92 -13.79
C ASP A 74 -15.78 -2.13 -14.67
N CYS A 75 -14.66 -1.45 -14.37
CA CYS A 75 -13.46 -1.48 -15.17
C CYS A 75 -12.35 -2.30 -14.50
N LEU A 76 -12.10 -3.48 -15.07
CA LEU A 76 -11.06 -4.43 -14.63
C LEU A 76 -9.64 -3.87 -14.68
N THR A 77 -9.38 -2.75 -15.36
CA THR A 77 -8.02 -2.17 -15.46
C THR A 77 -7.72 -1.13 -14.40
N ASN A 78 -8.65 -0.83 -13.50
CA ASN A 78 -8.48 0.28 -12.56
C ASN A 78 -7.73 -0.21 -11.33
N TRP A 79 -6.55 0.35 -11.08
CA TRP A 79 -5.67 -0.05 -9.97
C TRP A 79 -5.95 0.73 -8.66
N GLY A 80 -7.12 1.33 -8.59
CA GLY A 80 -7.67 1.98 -7.42
C GLY A 80 -9.12 2.35 -7.66
N GLY A 81 -9.78 2.81 -6.61
CA GLY A 81 -11.14 3.31 -6.67
C GLY A 81 -11.54 3.98 -5.36
N ILE A 82 -12.73 4.57 -5.37
CA ILE A 82 -13.27 5.35 -4.25
C ILE A 82 -14.33 4.51 -3.55
N ARG A 83 -14.23 4.35 -2.23
CA ARG A 83 -15.22 3.64 -1.43
C ARG A 83 -16.45 4.51 -1.25
N SER A 84 -17.62 4.02 -1.65
CA SER A 84 -18.86 4.82 -1.66
C SER A 84 -19.38 5.21 -0.27
N SER A 85 -18.93 4.56 0.81
CA SER A 85 -19.43 4.82 2.16
C SER A 85 -18.78 6.02 2.86
N ASP A 86 -17.52 6.33 2.52
CA ASP A 86 -16.71 7.32 3.25
C ASP A 86 -15.71 8.07 2.34
N ASP A 87 -15.85 7.93 1.02
CA ASP A 87 -14.96 8.48 -0.01
C ASP A 87 -13.48 8.09 0.15
N THR A 88 -13.16 7.05 0.90
CA THR A 88 -11.78 6.57 1.05
C THR A 88 -11.25 6.09 -0.28
N ILE A 89 -10.11 6.64 -0.70
CA ILE A 89 -9.37 6.16 -1.87
C ILE A 89 -8.68 4.85 -1.48
N VAL A 90 -9.01 3.76 -2.16
CA VAL A 90 -8.32 2.48 -2.05
C VAL A 90 -7.49 2.26 -3.30
N MET A 91 -6.22 1.89 -3.15
CA MET A 91 -5.31 1.66 -4.26
C MET A 91 -4.61 0.31 -4.11
N SER A 92 -4.33 -0.36 -5.22
CA SER A 92 -3.43 -1.51 -5.22
C SER A 92 -1.97 -1.06 -5.27
N LEU A 93 -1.14 -1.71 -4.45
CA LEU A 93 0.30 -1.51 -4.33
C LEU A 93 1.00 -2.86 -4.56
N TRP A 94 1.98 -2.89 -5.47
CA TRP A 94 2.83 -4.08 -5.63
C TRP A 94 3.70 -4.28 -4.40
N ALA A 95 3.56 -5.43 -3.76
CA ALA A 95 4.27 -5.72 -2.51
C ALA A 95 5.79 -5.63 -2.69
N ASP A 96 6.34 -6.07 -3.82
CA ASP A 96 7.80 -6.06 -4.07
C ASP A 96 8.38 -4.66 -4.34
N ASP A 97 7.56 -3.69 -4.77
CA ASP A 97 8.00 -2.32 -5.07
C ASP A 97 8.02 -1.40 -3.84
N ILE A 98 7.47 -1.88 -2.72
CA ILE A 98 7.46 -1.13 -1.47
C ILE A 98 8.88 -0.99 -0.93
N ARG A 99 9.35 0.25 -0.89
CA ARG A 99 10.64 0.63 -0.30
C ARG A 99 10.45 0.81 1.19
N SER A 100 11.23 0.09 1.99
CA SER A 100 11.20 0.19 3.45
C SER A 100 12.57 0.63 3.95
N GLU A 101 12.63 1.80 4.59
CA GLU A 101 13.88 2.37 5.10
C GLU A 101 13.61 3.07 6.44
N ASN A 102 14.43 2.79 7.46
CA ASN A 102 14.38 3.46 8.77
C ASN A 102 12.98 3.52 9.44
N GLY A 103 12.15 2.48 9.25
CA GLY A 103 10.81 2.42 9.85
C GLY A 103 9.75 3.25 9.12
N ALA A 104 10.09 3.78 7.95
CA ALA A 104 9.15 4.36 7.00
C ALA A 104 9.08 3.50 5.74
N CYS A 105 7.91 3.44 5.15
CA CYS A 105 7.66 2.75 3.92
C CYS A 105 7.17 3.75 2.87
N SER A 106 7.54 3.51 1.61
CA SER A 106 7.11 4.33 0.49
C SER A 106 6.91 3.51 -0.78
N TYR A 107 6.02 3.99 -1.63
CA TYR A 107 5.69 3.39 -2.92
C TYR A 107 5.38 4.47 -3.94
N LEU A 108 5.93 4.37 -5.15
CA LEU A 108 5.63 5.31 -6.23
C LEU A 108 4.23 5.01 -6.79
N LEU A 109 3.26 5.88 -6.54
CA LEU A 109 1.90 5.72 -7.02
C LEU A 109 1.77 6.15 -8.48
N TRP A 110 2.36 7.28 -8.84
CA TRP A 110 2.28 7.83 -10.18
C TRP A 110 3.46 8.76 -10.47
N ALA A 111 3.95 8.75 -11.71
CA ALA A 111 4.94 9.69 -12.22
C ALA A 111 4.68 9.93 -13.71
N PRO A 112 5.05 11.11 -14.25
CA PRO A 112 4.86 11.42 -15.66
C PRO A 112 5.74 10.54 -16.56
N ASN A 113 5.28 10.34 -17.79
CA ASN A 113 6.03 9.67 -18.83
C ASN A 113 7.05 10.63 -19.47
N GLN A 114 8.19 10.82 -18.81
CA GLN A 114 9.31 11.57 -19.38
C GLN A 114 10.10 10.64 -20.31
N ASP A 115 10.28 11.05 -21.57
CA ASP A 115 11.06 10.35 -22.60
C ASP A 115 10.70 8.86 -22.79
N GLY A 116 9.44 8.49 -22.60
CA GLY A 116 9.00 7.10 -22.73
C GLY A 116 9.37 6.21 -21.54
N SER A 117 9.89 6.77 -20.45
CA SER A 117 10.25 6.01 -19.23
C SER A 117 9.07 5.31 -18.57
N ARG A 118 7.85 5.86 -18.75
CA ARG A 118 6.63 5.38 -18.10
C ARG A 118 5.42 5.51 -19.03
N PRO A 119 5.36 4.79 -20.17
CA PRO A 119 4.27 4.94 -21.17
C PRO A 119 2.87 4.69 -20.62
N TRP A 120 2.81 4.12 -19.43
CA TRP A 120 1.62 3.79 -18.71
C TRP A 120 0.88 4.92 -18.05
N SER A 121 1.61 5.96 -17.63
CA SER A 121 1.01 7.11 -16.95
C SER A 121 -0.02 7.79 -17.84
N ASP A 122 0.20 7.71 -19.15
CA ASP A 122 -0.59 8.39 -20.17
C ASP A 122 -1.79 7.55 -20.66
N LYS A 123 -1.80 6.25 -20.35
CA LYS A 123 -2.93 5.35 -20.63
C LYS A 123 -4.13 5.70 -19.74
N PRO A 124 -5.36 5.27 -20.10
CA PRO A 124 -6.56 5.52 -19.29
C PRO A 124 -6.39 5.15 -17.81
N GLY A 125 -5.86 3.96 -17.52
CA GLY A 125 -5.62 3.52 -16.14
C GLY A 125 -4.57 4.36 -15.40
N GLY A 126 -3.54 4.86 -16.09
CA GLY A 126 -2.55 5.78 -15.51
C GLY A 126 -3.15 7.15 -15.18
N LYS A 127 -3.97 7.69 -16.09
CA LYS A 127 -4.69 8.96 -15.88
C LYS A 127 -5.70 8.86 -14.74
N GLU A 128 -6.40 7.74 -14.62
CA GLU A 128 -7.30 7.49 -13.49
C GLU A 128 -6.53 7.36 -12.18
N ARG A 129 -5.41 6.62 -12.18
CA ARG A 129 -4.55 6.50 -11.01
C ARG A 129 -4.04 7.87 -10.55
N LEU A 130 -3.68 8.77 -11.47
CA LEU A 130 -3.35 10.15 -11.16
C LEU A 130 -4.51 10.89 -10.46
N LYS A 131 -5.74 10.78 -10.97
CA LYS A 131 -6.93 11.38 -10.31
C LYS A 131 -7.09 10.87 -8.88
N HIS A 132 -6.96 9.57 -8.65
CA HIS A 132 -6.99 8.99 -7.30
C HIS A 132 -5.85 9.50 -6.41
N CYS A 133 -4.65 9.71 -6.95
CA CYS A 133 -3.53 10.28 -6.19
C CYS A 133 -3.82 11.71 -5.74
N VAL A 134 -4.39 12.54 -6.62
CA VAL A 134 -4.77 13.92 -6.30
C VAL A 134 -5.82 13.93 -5.19
N LEU A 135 -6.91 13.16 -5.35
CA LEU A 135 -7.96 13.05 -4.34
C LEU A 135 -7.44 12.53 -2.99
N ALA A 136 -6.56 11.52 -3.01
CA ALA A 136 -5.95 10.98 -1.80
C ALA A 136 -4.96 11.93 -1.12
N ALA A 137 -4.31 12.81 -1.89
CA ALA A 137 -3.46 13.86 -1.33
C ALA A 137 -4.31 14.94 -0.65
N GLU A 138 -5.46 15.28 -1.23
CA GLU A 138 -6.42 16.25 -0.69
C GLU A 138 -7.13 15.72 0.57
N SER A 139 -7.57 14.46 0.57
CA SER A 139 -8.22 13.82 1.73
C SER A 139 -7.26 13.52 2.89
N GLY A 140 -5.96 13.50 2.61
CA GLY A 140 -4.90 13.23 3.58
C GLY A 140 -4.78 11.78 4.05
N ARG A 141 -5.65 10.87 3.58
CA ARG A 141 -5.59 9.43 3.89
C ARG A 141 -6.09 8.57 2.72
N ALA A 142 -5.43 7.45 2.52
CA ALA A 142 -5.82 6.41 1.58
C ALA A 142 -5.45 5.01 2.11
N GLU A 143 -6.04 4.00 1.50
CA GLU A 143 -5.80 2.61 1.83
C GLU A 143 -5.10 1.85 0.71
N GLY A 144 -4.22 0.92 1.08
CA GLY A 144 -3.41 0.11 0.19
C GLY A 144 -3.76 -1.36 0.29
N LEU A 145 -4.12 -1.96 -0.85
CA LEU A 145 -4.24 -3.40 -1.02
C LEU A 145 -2.95 -3.95 -1.63
N LEU A 146 -2.36 -4.95 -0.97
CA LEU A 146 -1.10 -5.53 -1.41
C LEU A 146 -1.32 -6.58 -2.49
N VAL A 147 -0.77 -6.31 -3.67
CA VAL A 147 -0.79 -7.23 -4.81
C VAL A 147 0.49 -8.04 -4.85
N TYR A 148 0.34 -9.35 -4.99
CA TYR A 148 1.42 -10.32 -5.15
C TYR A 148 1.32 -10.99 -6.52
N GLY A 149 2.47 -11.25 -7.13
CA GLY A 149 2.55 -11.89 -8.45
C GLY A 149 3.90 -11.68 -9.11
N GLU A 150 4.10 -12.32 -10.26
CA GLU A 150 5.30 -12.15 -11.08
C GLU A 150 5.10 -11.04 -12.09
N ARG A 151 6.02 -10.07 -12.09
CA ARG A 151 6.01 -8.97 -13.07
C ARG A 151 6.46 -9.49 -14.44
N LEU A 152 5.88 -8.93 -15.50
CA LEU A 152 6.52 -8.99 -16.82
C LEU A 152 7.58 -7.87 -16.85
N GLU A 153 8.84 -8.26 -16.86
CA GLU A 153 9.97 -7.33 -16.91
C GLU A 153 9.86 -6.42 -18.14
N GLY A 154 10.09 -5.10 -17.97
CA GLY A 154 10.07 -4.13 -19.06
C GLY A 154 8.70 -3.59 -19.52
N ARG A 155 7.58 -3.94 -18.86
CA ARG A 155 6.27 -3.31 -19.14
C ARG A 155 5.61 -2.80 -17.86
N PHE A 156 5.65 -1.49 -17.66
CA PHE A 156 4.73 -0.77 -16.78
C PHE A 156 3.52 -0.28 -17.63
N PRO A 157 2.29 -0.17 -17.09
CA PRO A 157 1.90 -0.43 -15.73
C PRO A 157 1.50 -1.89 -15.58
N GLU A 158 1.16 -2.21 -14.36
CA GLU A 158 0.29 -3.23 -13.82
C GLU A 158 -0.75 -3.97 -14.75
N ASP A 159 -0.98 -3.59 -16.01
CA ASP A 159 -1.79 -4.33 -16.99
C ASP A 159 -1.13 -5.63 -17.53
N LYS A 160 0.12 -5.93 -17.13
CA LYS A 160 0.90 -7.08 -17.63
C LYS A 160 1.74 -7.74 -16.55
N ALA A 161 1.13 -8.21 -15.47
CA ALA A 161 1.76 -9.24 -14.66
C ALA A 161 1.83 -10.55 -15.48
N THR A 162 2.94 -11.28 -15.42
CA THR A 162 3.03 -12.64 -15.99
C THR A 162 2.04 -13.54 -15.25
N THR A 163 1.92 -13.34 -13.92
CA THR A 163 0.86 -13.90 -13.07
C THR A 163 0.48 -12.90 -11.97
N VAL A 164 -0.82 -12.74 -11.68
CA VAL A 164 -1.27 -12.12 -10.42
C VAL A 164 -1.63 -13.26 -9.49
N SER A 165 -0.80 -13.53 -8.48
CA SER A 165 -1.08 -14.56 -7.47
C SER A 165 -2.28 -14.17 -6.60
N GLY A 166 -2.52 -12.87 -6.45
CA GLY A 166 -3.72 -12.30 -5.85
C GLY A 166 -3.41 -11.22 -4.82
N VAL A 167 -4.43 -10.83 -4.07
CA VAL A 167 -4.36 -9.83 -3.00
C VAL A 167 -4.58 -10.52 -1.67
N ASP A 168 -3.80 -10.16 -0.65
CA ASP A 168 -4.08 -10.57 0.71
C ASP A 168 -5.18 -9.67 1.31
N PRO A 169 -6.40 -10.17 1.56
CA PRO A 169 -7.48 -9.35 2.06
C PRO A 169 -7.32 -8.96 3.53
N ALA A 170 -6.42 -9.61 4.28
CA ALA A 170 -6.18 -9.31 5.69
C ALA A 170 -5.22 -8.13 5.89
N VAL A 171 -4.39 -7.84 4.89
CA VAL A 171 -3.38 -6.77 4.96
C VAL A 171 -3.85 -5.54 4.20
N VAL A 172 -4.36 -4.56 4.94
CA VAL A 172 -4.72 -3.24 4.44
C VAL A 172 -3.79 -2.21 5.05
N LEU A 173 -3.01 -1.54 4.23
CA LEU A 173 -2.11 -0.47 4.66
C LEU A 173 -2.85 0.86 4.67
N GLU A 174 -2.66 1.66 5.71
CA GLU A 174 -3.08 3.06 5.68
C GLU A 174 -1.87 3.91 5.32
N PHE A 175 -2.02 4.75 4.30
CA PHE A 175 -0.94 5.63 3.86
C PHE A 175 -1.46 7.02 3.54
N ARG A 176 -0.52 7.97 3.44
CA ARG A 176 -0.78 9.30 2.91
C ARG A 176 -0.13 9.43 1.54
N VAL A 177 -0.69 10.30 0.71
CA VAL A 177 -0.09 10.63 -0.57
C VAL A 177 0.70 11.92 -0.44
N GLU A 178 1.99 11.86 -0.77
CA GLU A 178 2.88 13.00 -0.87
C GLU A 178 3.17 13.32 -2.33
N HIS A 179 3.01 14.60 -2.70
CA HIS A 179 3.43 15.11 -3.99
C HIS A 179 4.89 15.58 -3.90
N ARG A 180 5.77 14.96 -4.69
CA ARG A 180 7.22 15.23 -4.72
C ARG A 180 7.63 15.61 -6.14
N GLY A 181 7.75 16.92 -6.39
CA GLY A 181 8.04 17.41 -7.75
C GLY A 181 6.85 17.17 -8.67
N GLN A 182 6.96 16.18 -9.57
CA GLN A 182 5.88 15.73 -10.46
C GLN A 182 5.38 14.32 -10.12
N GLU A 183 5.91 13.71 -9.06
CA GLU A 183 5.61 12.34 -8.68
C GLU A 183 4.67 12.30 -7.47
N TYR A 184 3.81 11.28 -7.42
CA TYR A 184 2.94 10.98 -6.29
C TYR A 184 3.44 9.73 -5.60
N TRP A 185 3.63 9.83 -4.29
CA TRP A 185 4.19 8.77 -3.46
C TRP A 185 3.23 8.42 -2.34
N ALA A 186 2.92 7.13 -2.18
CA ALA A 186 2.34 6.62 -0.95
C ALA A 186 3.44 6.56 0.11
N VAL A 187 3.16 7.07 1.29
CA VAL A 187 4.08 7.03 2.44
C VAL A 187 3.35 6.64 3.71
N TRP A 188 3.97 5.79 4.51
CA TRP A 188 3.47 5.40 5.82
C TRP A 188 4.62 5.07 6.78
N GLY A 189 4.30 4.98 8.07
CA GLY A 189 5.25 4.71 9.13
C GLY A 189 5.91 5.95 9.74
N ALA A 190 6.94 5.74 10.58
CA ALA A 190 7.38 6.67 11.62
C ALA A 190 7.84 8.06 11.12
N ARG A 191 8.23 8.19 9.84
CA ARG A 191 8.62 9.49 9.26
C ARG A 191 7.43 10.31 8.77
N ALA A 192 6.29 9.67 8.46
CA ALA A 192 5.08 10.38 8.05
C ALA A 192 4.52 11.25 9.21
N ALA A 193 4.63 10.78 10.45
CA ALA A 193 4.13 11.53 11.62
C ALA A 193 4.82 12.91 11.81
N ARG A 194 6.08 13.08 11.39
CA ARG A 194 6.85 14.31 11.62
C ARG A 194 6.44 15.49 10.73
N THR A 195 6.00 15.25 9.50
CA THR A 195 5.67 16.35 8.56
C THR A 195 4.37 17.07 8.93
N SER A 196 3.47 16.40 9.65
CA SER A 196 2.20 16.97 10.12
C SER A 196 2.36 17.91 11.32
N GLN A 197 3.50 17.87 12.02
CA GLN A 197 3.72 18.67 13.23
C GLN A 197 4.46 19.99 12.95
N GLN A 198 4.98 20.19 11.74
CA GLN A 198 5.84 21.33 11.41
C GLN A 198 5.13 22.46 10.67
N ARG A 199 3.81 22.35 10.40
CA ARG A 199 3.00 23.45 9.84
C ARG A 199 2.15 24.20 10.88
N GLN A 200 2.31 23.90 12.16
CA GLN A 200 1.46 24.44 13.23
C GLN A 200 2.24 25.25 14.29
N GLY A 201 3.37 25.86 13.89
CA GLY A 201 4.29 26.54 14.80
C GLY A 201 4.94 27.82 14.28
N ASP A 202 4.41 28.45 13.23
CA ASP A 202 4.83 29.78 12.78
C ASP A 202 3.59 30.68 12.66
N SER A 203 3.09 31.15 13.80
CA SER A 203 2.15 32.28 13.92
C SER A 203 2.14 32.75 15.38
N GLU A 204 3.20 33.43 15.80
CA GLU A 204 3.15 34.51 16.81
C GLU A 204 4.01 35.67 16.32
#